data_AF-A0AAX3EPZ7-F1
#
_entry.id   AF-A0AAX3EPZ7-F1
#
_cell.length_a   1.000
_cell.length_b   1.000
_cell.length_c   1.000
_cell.angle_alpha   90.00
_cell.angle_beta   90.00
_cell.angle_gamma   90.00
#
_symmetry.space_group_name_H-M   'P 1'
#
loop_
_entity.id
_entity.type
_entity.pdbx_description
1 polymer ?
#
loop_
_entity_poly.entity_id
_entity_poly.type
_entity_poly.pdbx_seq_one_letter_code
_entity_poly.pdbx_strand_id
1 'polypeptide(L)' 'MQNQYLAEANALLTEAAQNLPEDVTAAAAIKASMAQAYATLALAREVAAATEAMAVKG' A
#
# COMPACT_ATOMS: atom_id res chain seq x y z
N MET A 1 11.42 -13.16 1.64
CA MET A 1 10.41 -12.80 2.66
C MET A 1 9.80 -11.41 2.47
N GLN A 2 10.54 -10.40 1.98
CA GLN A 2 10.03 -9.02 1.84
C GLN A 2 8.81 -8.88 0.89
N ASN A 3 8.73 -9.68 -0.17
CA ASN A 3 7.62 -9.65 -1.14
C ASN A 3 6.29 -10.24 -0.63
N GLN A 4 6.32 -11.13 0.37
CA GLN A 4 5.09 -11.75 0.88
C GLN A 4 4.24 -10.74 1.67
N TYR A 5 4.88 -9.95 2.54
CA TYR A 5 4.19 -8.90 3.30
C TYR A 5 3.61 -7.80 2.40
N LEU A 6 4.29 -7.48 1.30
CA LEU A 6 3.80 -6.52 0.30
C LEU A 6 2.55 -7.02 -0.43
N ALA A 7 2.49 -8.32 -0.75
CA ALA A 7 1.34 -8.94 -1.40
C ALA A 7 0.15 -9.01 -0.45
N GLU A 8 0.38 -9.38 0.81
CA GLU A 8 -0.65 -9.50 1.85
C GLU A 8 -1.24 -8.12 2.21
N ALA A 9 -0.40 -7.09 2.35
CA ALA A 9 -0.87 -5.71 2.55
C ALA A 9 -1.72 -5.20 1.38
N ASN A 10 -1.36 -5.55 0.14
CA ASN A 10 -2.15 -5.20 -1.04
C ASN A 10 -3.52 -5.87 -1.07
N ALA A 11 -3.60 -7.14 -0.64
CA ALA A 11 -4.85 -7.89 -0.57
C ALA A 11 -5.80 -7.25 0.46
N LEU A 12 -5.29 -6.95 1.66
CA LEU A 12 -6.07 -6.31 2.72
C LEU A 12 -6.58 -4.92 2.32
N LEU A 13 -5.76 -4.13 1.63
CA LEU A 13 -6.18 -2.82 1.11
C LEU A 13 -7.24 -2.97 0.01
N THR A 14 -7.19 -4.01 -0.81
CA THR A 14 -8.20 -4.25 -1.86
C THR A 14 -9.54 -4.64 -1.25
N GLU A 15 -9.53 -5.49 -0.21
CA GLU A 15 -10.73 -5.91 0.51
C GLU A 15 -11.38 -4.74 1.26
N ALA A 16 -10.57 -3.91 1.93
CA ALA A 16 -11.07 -2.71 2.61
C ALA A 16 -11.70 -1.69 1.65
N ALA A 17 -11.25 -1.65 0.39
CA ALA A 17 -11.84 -0.79 -0.64
C ALA A 17 -13.25 -1.24 -1.04
N GLN A 18 -13.51 -2.55 -1.05
CA GLN A 18 -14.78 -3.12 -1.50
C GLN A 18 -15.89 -2.96 -0.46
N ASN A 19 -15.53 -2.93 0.82
CA ASN A 19 -16.46 -2.83 1.95
C ASN A 19 -16.59 -1.41 2.53
N LEU A 20 -16.40 -0.38 1.70
CA LEU A 20 -16.55 1.01 2.14
C LEU A 20 -17.99 1.25 2.66
N PRO A 21 -18.16 1.76 3.90
CA PRO A 21 -19.47 2.00 4.48
C PRO A 21 -20.27 3.06 3.70
N GLU A 22 -21.60 2.94 3.72
CA GLU A 22 -22.51 3.90 3.07
C GLU A 22 -22.49 5.29 3.71
N ASP A 23 -22.05 5.39 4.98
CA ASP A 23 -21.83 6.67 5.64
C ASP A 23 -20.71 7.45 4.95
N VAL A 24 -21.06 8.59 4.35
CA VAL A 24 -20.19 9.41 3.51
C VAL A 24 -18.98 9.96 4.29
N THR A 25 -19.14 10.20 5.60
CA THR A 25 -18.09 10.74 6.46
C THR A 25 -17.09 9.65 6.83
N ALA A 26 -17.59 8.46 7.20
CA ALA A 26 -16.76 7.29 7.44
C ALA A 26 -16.04 6.85 6.17
N ALA A 27 -16.73 6.84 5.02
CA ALA A 27 -16.15 6.52 3.73
C ALA A 27 -15.05 7.51 3.31
N ALA A 28 -15.22 8.80 3.58
CA ALA A 28 -14.20 9.82 3.30
C ALA A 28 -12.95 9.62 4.17
N ALA A 29 -13.11 9.35 5.48
CA ALA A 29 -12.01 9.07 6.38
C ALA A 29 -11.24 7.78 6.00
N ILE A 30 -11.97 6.73 5.61
CA ILE A 30 -11.38 5.49 5.12
C ILE A 30 -10.64 5.73 3.80
N LYS A 31 -11.24 6.44 2.83
CA LYS A 31 -10.57 6.78 1.56
C LYS A 31 -9.29 7.58 1.77
N ALA A 32 -9.29 8.55 2.68
CA ALA A 32 -8.09 9.32 3.02
C ALA A 32 -7.00 8.42 3.62
N SER A 33 -7.38 7.54 4.55
CA SER A 33 -6.46 6.59 5.19
C SER A 33 -5.90 5.58 4.18
N MET A 34 -6.73 5.09 3.26
CA MET A 34 -6.32 4.19 2.18
C MET A 34 -5.38 4.89 1.20
N ALA A 35 -5.66 6.13 0.79
CA ALA A 35 -4.79 6.90 -0.08
C ALA A 35 -3.40 7.08 0.55
N GLN A 36 -3.34 7.36 1.86
CA GLN A 36 -2.08 7.47 2.59
C GLN A 36 -1.33 6.13 2.68
N ALA A 37 -2.05 5.03 2.91
CA ALA A 37 -1.46 3.68 2.91
C ALA A 37 -0.88 3.31 1.55
N TYR A 38 -1.60 3.58 0.45
CA TYR A 38 -1.11 3.34 -0.90
C TYR A 38 0.11 4.21 -1.26
N ALA A 39 0.13 5.48 -0.86
CA ALA A 39 1.28 6.35 -1.06
C ALA A 39 2.53 5.84 -0.32
N THR A 40 2.34 5.38 0.93
CA THR A 40 3.43 4.77 1.72
C THR A 40 3.93 3.48 1.08
N LEU A 41 3.02 2.65 0.56
CA LEU A 41 3.37 1.41 -0.12
C LEU A 41 4.14 1.65 -1.42
N ALA A 42 3.72 2.64 -2.21
CA ALA A 42 4.39 3.03 -3.43
C ALA A 42 5.83 3.50 -3.14
N LEU A 43 6.00 4.35 -2.12
CA LEU A 43 7.32 4.80 -1.69
C LEU A 43 8.20 3.63 -1.21
N ALA A 44 7.64 2.71 -0.42
CA ALA A 44 8.37 1.53 0.03
C ALA A 44 8.84 0.64 -1.14
N ARG A 45 8.03 0.52 -2.20
CA ARG A 45 8.40 -0.19 -3.44
C ARG A 45 9.50 0.53 -4.20
N GLU A 46 9.43 1.85 -4.32
CA GLU A 46 10.47 2.65 -4.96
C GLU A 46 11.81 2.52 -4.22
N VAL A 47 11.80 2.59 -2.89
CA VAL A 47 13.00 2.40 -2.06
C VAL A 47 13.55 0.98 -2.20
N ALA A 48 12.69 -0.04 -2.16
CA ALA A 48 13.12 -1.42 -2.35
C ALA A 48 13.76 -1.64 -3.73
N ALA A 49 13.12 -1.14 -4.79
CA ALA A 49 13.64 -1.22 -6.16
C ALA A 49 14.95 -0.45 -6.34
N ALA A 50 15.08 0.74 -5.75
CA ALA A 50 16.31 1.52 -5.77
C ALA A 50 17.45 0.81 -5.01
N THR A 51 17.12 0.15 -3.89
CA THR A 51 18.08 -0.62 -3.09
C THR A 51 18.59 -1.84 -3.87
N GLU A 52 17.70 -2.59 -4.52
CA GLU A 52 18.08 -3.71 -5.39
C GLU A 52 18.93 -3.24 -6.58
N ALA A 53 18.58 -2.11 -7.20
CA ALA A 53 19.35 -1.54 -8.31
C ALA A 53 20.78 -1.11 -7.91
N MET A 54 20.97 -0.64 -6.66
CA MET A 54 22.31 -0.38 -6.12
C MET A 54 23.07 -1.67 -5.79
N ALA A 55 22.38 -2.68 -5.26
CA ALA A 55 22.99 -3.97 -4.91
C ALA A 55 23.48 -4.78 -6.12
N VAL A 56 22.89 -4.58 -7.31
CA VAL A 56 23.29 -5.27 -8.55
C VAL A 56 24.45 -4.56 -9.28
N LYS A 57 24.75 -3.29 -8.95
CA LYS A 57 25.84 -2.51 -9.56
C LYS A 57 27.14 -2.47 -8.73
N GLY A 58 27.16 -3.12 -7.57
CA GLY A 58 28.32 -3.21 -6.66
C GLY A 58 29.15 -4.46 -6.86
#